data_AF-A0A3R8J508-F1
#
_entry.id   AF-A0A3R8J508-F1
#
_cell.length_a   1.000
_cell.length_b   1.000
_cell.length_c   1.000
_cell.angle_alpha   90.00
_cell.angle_beta   90.00
_cell.angle_gamma   90.00
#
_symmetry.space_group_name_H-M   'P 1'
#
loop_
_entity.id
_entity.type
_entity.pdbx_description
1 polymer ?
#
loop_
_entity_poly.entity_id
_entity_poly.type
_entity_poly.pdbx_seq_one_letter_code
_entity_poly.pdbx_strand_id
1 'polypeptide(L)' 'MLIMSVYGTWKYALKTVLYVAIGGTALIIRHHNRKKTRRELDKGTEKMMRNTPKDANGKYPWEQ' A
#
# COMPACT_ATOMS: atom_id res chain seq x y z
N MET A 1 35.31 29.22 -12.33
CA MET A 1 34.97 27.78 -12.22
C MET A 1 33.98 27.46 -11.09
N LEU A 2 34.08 28.08 -9.90
CA LEU A 2 33.16 27.83 -8.77
C LEU A 2 31.67 28.11 -9.04
N ILE A 3 31.37 29.10 -9.88
CA ILE A 3 29.97 29.46 -10.20
C ILE A 3 29.29 28.34 -11.00
N MET A 4 29.95 27.79 -12.03
CA MET A 4 29.37 26.68 -12.82
C MET A 4 29.15 25.41 -11.98
N SER A 5 30.04 25.11 -11.02
CA SER A 5 29.84 23.96 -10.13
C SER A 5 28.64 24.15 -9.20
N VAL A 6 28.44 25.34 -8.65
CA VAL A 6 27.28 25.61 -7.76
C VAL A 6 25.95 25.50 -8.52
N TYR A 7 25.89 26.03 -9.75
CA TYR A 7 24.70 25.89 -10.60
C TYR A 7 24.42 24.43 -11.00
N GLY A 8 25.47 23.65 -11.26
CA GLY A 8 25.34 22.21 -11.51
C GLY A 8 24.78 21.47 -10.30
N THR A 9 25.40 21.67 -9.13
CA THR A 9 24.99 21.02 -7.88
C THR A 9 23.54 21.35 -7.52
N TRP A 10 23.10 22.60 -7.71
CA TRP A 10 21.71 23.00 -7.45
C TRP A 10 20.70 22.31 -8.38
N LYS A 11 21.03 22.16 -9.67
CA LYS A 11 20.18 21.44 -10.64
C LYS A 11 20.01 19.97 -10.27
N TYR A 12 21.09 19.30 -9.84
CA TYR A 12 21.02 17.91 -9.42
C TYR A 12 20.30 17.75 -8.08
N ALA A 13 20.52 18.65 -7.12
CA ALA A 13 19.80 18.65 -5.85
C ALA A 13 18.27 18.75 -6.06
N LEU A 14 17.82 19.68 -6.91
CA LEU A 14 16.41 19.81 -7.28
C LEU A 14 15.83 18.54 -7.91
N LYS A 15 16.57 17.90 -8.84
CA LYS A 15 16.15 16.63 -9.43
C LYS A 15 16.02 15.53 -8.37
N THR A 16 16.99 15.42 -7.47
CA THR A 16 16.96 14.43 -6.39
C THR A 16 15.78 14.66 -5.45
N VAL A 17 15.51 15.90 -5.06
CA VAL A 17 14.34 16.25 -4.24
C VAL A 17 13.04 15.86 -4.95
N LEU A 18 12.94 16.10 -6.26
CA LEU A 18 11.77 15.71 -7.04
C LEU A 18 11.55 14.19 -7.03
N TYR A 19 12.60 13.40 -7.26
CA TYR A 19 12.51 11.94 -7.22
C TYR A 19 12.16 11.40 -5.82
N VAL A 20 12.76 11.98 -4.78
CA VAL A 20 12.45 11.63 -3.38
C VAL A 20 11.02 12.00 -3.04
N ALA A 21 10.53 13.16 -3.50
CA ALA A 21 9.16 13.58 -3.27
C ALA A 21 8.15 12.63 -3.95
N ILE A 22 8.40 12.23 -5.21
CA ILE A 22 7.55 11.29 -5.93
C ILE A 22 7.55 9.91 -5.24
N GLY A 23 8.73 9.38 -4.94
CA GLY A 23 8.87 8.08 -4.26
C GLY A 23 8.26 8.09 -2.86
N GLY A 24 8.52 9.14 -2.08
CA GLY A 24 7.97 9.33 -0.74
C GLY A 24 6.45 9.44 -0.75
N THR A 25 5.89 10.20 -1.69
CA THR A 25 4.43 10.33 -1.85
C THR A 25 3.78 8.99 -2.17
N ALA A 26 4.37 8.21 -3.08
CA ALA A 26 3.86 6.87 -3.40
C ALA A 26 3.88 5.94 -2.19
N LEU A 27 4.93 6.00 -1.37
CA LEU A 27 5.04 5.21 -0.13
C LEU A 27 4.00 5.65 0.93
N ILE A 28 3.76 6.96 1.08
CA ILE A 28 2.74 7.49 1.98
C ILE A 28 1.35 7.02 1.56
N ILE A 29 1.00 7.15 0.27
CA ILE A 29 -0.29 6.68 -0.27
C ILE A 29 -0.42 5.17 -0.06
N ARG A 30 0.63 4.39 -0.37
CA ARG A 30 0.64 2.94 -0.15
C ARG A 30 0.43 2.57 1.31
N HIS A 31 1.08 3.29 2.23
CA HIS A 31 0.95 3.04 3.65
C HIS A 31 -0.45 3.39 4.16
N HIS A 32 -1.02 4.50 3.69
CA HIS A 32 -2.36 4.93 4.05
C HIS A 32 -3.43 3.94 3.54
N ASN A 33 -3.31 3.50 2.28
CA ASN A 33 -4.25 2.55 1.68
C ASN A 33 -4.14 1.13 2.27
N ARG A 34 -3.00 0.76 2.86
CA ARG A 34 -2.80 -0.59 3.42
C ARG A 34 -3.83 -0.96 4.49
N LYS A 35 -4.29 0.02 5.28
CA LYS A 35 -5.31 -0.20 6.31
C LYS A 35 -6.71 -0.37 5.71
N LYS A 36 -7.00 0.33 4.61
CA LYS A 36 -8.30 0.24 3.91
C LYS A 36 -8.47 -1.12 3.23
N THR A 37 -7.45 -1.56 2.50
CA THR A 37 -7.47 -2.86 1.80
C THR A 37 -7.63 -4.05 2.76
N ARG A 38 -6.98 -4.03 3.92
CA ARG A 38 -7.16 -5.09 4.93
C ARG A 38 -8.61 -5.17 5.42
N ARG A 39 -9.22 -4.03 5.75
CA ARG A 39 -10.62 -3.99 6.20
C ARG A 39 -11.60 -4.45 5.12
N GLU A 40 -11.34 -4.13 3.86
CA GLU A 40 -12.17 -4.58 2.73
C GLU A 40 -12.03 -6.08 2.49
N LEU A 41 -10.81 -6.62 2.59
CA LEU A 41 -10.56 -8.07 2.51
C LEU A 41 -11.22 -8.81 3.67
N ASP A 42 -11.10 -8.33 4.91
CA ASP A 42 -11.73 -8.95 6.07
C ASP A 42 -13.27 -8.98 5.93
N LYS A 43 -13.87 -7.87 5.49
CA LYS A 43 -15.32 -7.80 5.22
C LYS A 43 -15.74 -8.73 4.09
N GLY A 44 -14.93 -8.84 3.04
CA GLY A 44 -15.15 -9.79 1.94
C GLY A 44 -15.14 -11.22 2.45
N THR A 45 -14.14 -11.56 3.26
CA THR A 45 -14.00 -12.86 3.92
C THR A 45 -15.18 -13.16 4.84
N GLU A 46 -15.58 -12.21 5.69
CA GLU A 46 -16.74 -12.39 6.58
C GLU A 46 -18.03 -12.67 5.80
N LYS A 47 -18.25 -11.95 4.69
CA LYS A 47 -19.41 -12.18 3.81
C LYS A 47 -19.36 -13.56 3.15
N MET A 48 -18.18 -13.99 2.68
CA MET A 48 -17.99 -15.33 2.11
C MET A 48 -18.24 -16.42 3.15
N MET A 49 -17.68 -16.29 4.36
CA MET A 49 -17.87 -17.23 5.46
C MET A 49 -19.32 -17.30 5.94
N ARG A 50 -20.07 -16.19 5.89
CA ARG A 50 -21.51 -16.17 6.19
C ARG A 50 -22.33 -16.93 5.16
N ASN A 51 -21.97 -16.81 3.88
CA ASN A 51 -22.70 -17.44 2.78
C ASN A 51 -22.24 -18.87 2.48
N THR A 52 -21.14 -19.32 3.10
CA THR A 52 -20.65 -20.69 2.93
C THR A 52 -21.58 -21.66 3.66
N PRO A 53 -22.14 -22.67 2.97
CA PRO A 53 -22.98 -23.66 3.62
C PRO A 53 -22.19 -24.43 4.67
N LYS A 54 -22.75 -24.53 5.87
CA LYS A 54 -22.18 -25.27 7.01
C LYS A 54 -22.86 -26.63 7.12
N ASP A 55 -22.14 -27.61 7.67
CA ASP A 55 -22.73 -28.93 7.92
C ASP A 55 -23.74 -28.89 9.09
N ALA A 56 -24.41 -30.02 9.35
CA ALA A 56 -25.42 -30.13 10.41
C ALA A 56 -24.88 -29.87 11.84
N ASN A 57 -23.56 -29.91 12.02
CA ASN A 57 -22.87 -29.60 13.28
C ASN A 57 -22.31 -28.17 13.31
N GLY A 58 -22.58 -27.37 12.26
CA GLY A 58 -22.10 -26.00 12.13
C GLY A 58 -20.63 -25.88 11.73
N LYS A 59 -19.97 -26.97 11.32
CA LYS A 59 -18.58 -26.96 10.85
C LYS A 59 -18.47 -26.55 9.40
N TYR A 60 -17.31 -26.00 9.04
CA TYR A 60 -16.99 -25.69 7.64
C TYR A 60 -16.59 -26.95 6.85
N PRO A 61 -16.78 -26.97 5.51
CA PRO A 61 -16.53 -28.15 4.67
C PRO A 61 -15.09 -28.72 4.73
N TRP A 62 -14.11 -27.91 5.14
CA TRP A 62 -12.69 -28.27 5.24
C TRP A 62 -12.24 -28.59 6.68
N GLU A 63 -13.15 -28.55 7.66
CA GLU A 63 -12.90 -28.95 9.06
C GLU A 63 -13.24 -30.44 9.31
N GLN A 64 -13.50 -31.18 8.24
CA GLN A 64 -13.77 -32.63 8.24
C GLN A 64 -12.48 -33.44 8.08
#